data_AF-A0A5M6C6T0-F1
#
_entry.id   AF-A0A5M6C6T0-F1
#
_cell.length_a   1.000
_cell.length_b   1.000
_cell.length_c   1.000
_cell.angle_alpha   90.00
_cell.angle_beta   90.00
_cell.angle_gamma   90.00
#
_symmetry.space_group_name_H-M   'P 1'
#
loop_
_entity.id
_entity.type
_entity.pdbx_description
1 polymer ?
#
loop_
_entity_poly.entity_id
_entity_poly.type
_entity_poly.pdbx_seq_one_letter_code
_entity_poly.pdbx_strand_id
1 'polypeptide(L)'
;MPPGDPVTRIPRGLQYLVSSKPNKFAGRLPSRLPHATTKYVQPRDRVRKWNIRPGDRVRLTSGTPQQKFVNEKNSEEGWRTYEVKQVDLERNRVFLEGINNKKANIIHSLPANYDQLSEGQKTSYNEQKNFVATMRPVHYSNVQLCLEDKGGPDSTFVSRMKTGHTHFNKASQRFDWRRYAAKISGPLDAQAQAEEGSVSIPWPKPEKPYEFPKPDPDLDTANSLTLENSLVLPNVESLIGTDAADLFPQNINAPPPSNPAYPDAYLKALDKPEGYQRNEIDYMDMLMPLYLSEELSPRFAKSKTYKAYRTRREAEESERERAGKQAVAAWEAGGRDKGLKEAMELEAVGLEGVFLKSRTREEVREAAIIEFDVNNESMRKEVNTAVREGKLWDYELSQWVDGPKAEKIEKKRLRNDRKERKILEKLENLRLEEGKNMAVPPELRAA
;
A
#
# COMPACT_ATOMS: atom_id res chain seq x y z
N MET A 1 2.39 45.75 19.64
CA MET A 1 2.58 44.41 19.07
C MET A 1 2.01 43.41 20.06
N PRO A 2 1.10 42.51 19.67
CA PRO A 2 0.53 41.54 20.60
C PRO A 2 1.56 40.46 20.97
N PRO A 3 1.45 39.85 22.17
CA PRO A 3 2.31 38.77 22.61
C PRO A 3 2.15 37.56 21.69
N GLY A 4 3.28 37.05 21.17
CA GLY A 4 3.29 35.95 20.21
C GLY A 4 2.73 34.67 20.81
N ASP A 5 1.77 34.07 20.11
CA ASP A 5 1.30 32.72 20.39
C ASP A 5 2.50 31.76 20.45
N PRO A 6 2.57 30.86 21.46
CA PRO A 6 3.58 29.81 21.45
C PRO A 6 3.43 29.01 20.17
N VAL A 7 4.55 28.67 19.51
CA VAL A 7 4.56 27.82 18.32
C VAL A 7 4.01 26.43 18.70
N THR A 8 2.69 26.26 18.63
CA THR A 8 1.93 25.06 19.06
C THR A 8 2.10 23.87 18.13
N ARG A 9 2.84 24.02 17.03
CA ARG A 9 3.13 22.94 16.09
C ARG A 9 4.60 22.93 15.74
N ILE A 10 5.35 22.06 16.42
CA ILE A 10 6.46 21.37 15.75
C ILE A 10 5.79 20.53 14.66
N PRO A 11 5.98 20.83 13.36
CA PRO A 11 5.37 20.02 12.31
C PRO A 11 5.84 18.57 12.49
N ARG A 12 4.89 17.63 12.40
CA ARG A 12 5.15 16.17 12.50
C ARG A 12 6.26 15.67 11.56
N GLY A 13 6.70 16.50 10.60
CA GLY A 13 7.81 16.23 9.70
C GLY A 13 9.21 16.62 10.18
N LEU A 14 9.41 17.30 11.31
CA LEU A 14 10.78 17.61 11.76
C LEU A 14 11.46 16.44 12.52
N GLN A 15 10.71 15.39 12.88
CA GLN A 15 11.28 14.19 13.55
C GLN A 15 12.20 13.36 12.64
N TYR A 16 12.07 13.45 11.31
CA TYR A 16 12.96 12.77 10.36
C TYR A 16 14.13 13.62 9.88
N LEU A 17 14.28 14.88 10.35
CA LEU A 17 15.46 15.73 10.12
C LEU A 17 16.65 15.36 11.03
N VAL A 18 16.68 14.13 11.54
CA VAL A 18 17.94 13.54 12.01
C VAL A 18 18.81 13.31 10.78
N SER A 19 19.67 14.30 10.54
CA SER A 19 20.71 14.35 9.51
C SER A 19 21.11 12.96 8.99
N SER A 20 20.79 12.68 7.74
CA SER A 20 21.23 11.46 7.04
C SER A 20 22.75 11.40 6.82
N LYS A 21 23.47 12.48 7.15
CA LYS A 21 24.93 12.55 7.18
C LYS A 21 25.41 12.64 8.63
N PRO A 22 26.44 11.90 9.05
CA PRO A 22 26.99 12.04 10.39
C PRO A 22 27.53 13.47 10.57
N ASN A 23 26.78 14.30 11.29
CA ASN A 23 27.20 15.67 11.58
C ASN A 23 28.29 15.62 12.66
N LYS A 24 29.48 16.16 12.38
CA LYS A 24 30.63 16.15 13.31
C LYS A 24 30.34 16.88 14.63
N PHE A 25 29.30 17.73 14.65
CA PHE A 25 28.86 18.50 15.80
C PHE A 25 27.79 17.82 16.65
N ALA A 26 27.18 16.72 16.16
CA ALA A 26 26.40 15.85 17.03
C ALA A 26 27.41 15.05 17.85
N GLY A 27 27.62 15.46 19.10
CA GLY A 27 28.64 14.88 19.99
C GLY A 27 28.63 13.36 20.00
N ARG A 28 29.80 12.76 20.23
CA ARG A 28 29.94 11.30 20.37
C ARG A 28 29.05 10.84 21.52
N LEU A 29 27.88 10.27 21.19
CA LEU A 29 27.00 9.68 22.18
C LEU A 29 27.77 8.61 22.96
N PRO A 30 27.59 8.50 24.29
CA PRO A 30 28.23 7.45 25.06
C PRO A 30 27.86 6.08 24.48
N SER A 31 28.85 5.17 24.37
CA SER A 31 28.76 3.88 23.63
C SER A 31 27.64 2.93 24.05
N ARG A 32 26.98 3.23 25.17
CA ARG A 32 25.86 2.48 25.76
C ARG A 32 24.54 2.81 25.09
N LEU A 33 24.34 4.09 24.75
CA LEU A 33 23.16 4.52 24.02
C LEU A 33 23.26 3.95 22.60
N PRO A 34 22.12 3.55 22.00
CA PRO A 34 22.12 3.14 20.60
C PRO A 34 22.77 4.26 19.79
N HIS A 35 23.90 3.95 19.15
CA HIS A 35 24.65 4.92 18.36
C HIS A 35 23.69 5.56 17.35
N ALA A 36 23.78 6.87 17.10
CA ALA A 36 22.95 7.57 16.11
C ALA A 36 23.05 7.00 14.68
N THR A 37 23.92 6.01 14.45
CA THR A 37 24.07 5.25 13.21
C THR A 37 23.08 4.09 13.11
N THR A 38 22.31 3.77 14.15
CA THR A 38 21.16 2.86 14.01
C THR A 38 20.12 3.59 13.17
N LYS A 39 20.21 3.39 11.84
CA LYS A 39 19.29 3.94 10.85
C LYS A 39 17.86 3.70 11.33
N TYR A 40 17.13 4.78 11.57
CA TYR A 40 15.71 4.70 11.87
C TYR A 40 15.00 3.97 10.72
N VAL A 41 14.24 2.94 11.06
CA VAL A 41 13.45 2.18 10.08
C VAL A 41 12.09 2.84 9.98
N GLN A 42 11.77 3.36 8.79
CA GLN A 42 10.47 3.97 8.55
C GLN A 42 9.36 2.94 8.76
N PRO A 43 8.19 3.32 9.28
CA PRO A 43 7.07 2.38 9.49
C PRO A 43 6.68 1.56 8.24
N ARG A 44 6.86 2.12 7.04
CA ARG A 44 6.65 1.44 5.77
C ARG A 44 7.63 0.28 5.53
N ASP A 45 8.86 0.41 6.00
CA ASP A 45 9.95 -0.55 5.82
C ASP A 45 10.03 -1.57 6.98
N ARG A 46 9.19 -1.41 8.01
CA ARG A 46 9.08 -2.39 9.10
C ARG A 46 8.45 -3.67 8.57
N VAL A 47 8.93 -4.81 9.03
CA VAL A 47 8.37 -6.11 8.65
C VAL A 47 6.95 -6.19 9.21
N ARG A 48 5.94 -6.25 8.33
CA ARG A 48 4.53 -6.29 8.73
C ARG A 48 4.13 -7.63 9.34
N LYS A 49 4.63 -8.73 8.75
CA LYS A 49 4.36 -10.10 9.18
C LYS A 49 5.66 -10.77 9.61
N TRP A 50 5.95 -10.68 10.89
CA TRP A 50 7.13 -11.29 11.51
C TRP A 50 6.96 -12.79 11.67
N ASN A 51 7.74 -13.57 10.94
CA ASN A 51 7.63 -15.03 11.02
C ASN A 51 8.46 -15.68 12.14
N ILE A 52 9.16 -14.87 12.93
CA ILE A 52 9.99 -15.30 14.07
C ILE A 52 9.44 -14.62 15.33
N ARG A 53 9.33 -15.39 16.42
CA ARG A 53 8.88 -14.92 17.73
C ARG A 53 9.85 -15.35 18.85
N PRO A 54 9.75 -14.71 20.03
CA PRO A 54 10.37 -15.25 21.24
C PRO A 54 10.02 -16.73 21.46
N GLY A 55 11.01 -17.54 21.79
CA GLY A 55 10.93 -19.00 21.92
C GLY A 55 11.14 -19.78 20.63
N ASP A 56 11.15 -19.14 19.45
CA ASP A 56 11.55 -19.83 18.22
C ASP A 56 13.06 -20.13 18.24
N ARG A 57 13.43 -21.27 17.67
CA ARG A 57 14.82 -21.65 17.43
C ARG A 57 15.26 -21.23 16.04
N VAL A 58 16.46 -20.66 15.94
CA VAL A 58 16.96 -20.09 14.69
C VAL A 58 18.46 -20.28 14.51
N ARG A 59 18.95 -20.29 13.27
CA ARG A 59 20.38 -20.18 12.95
C ARG A 59 20.73 -18.84 12.34
N LEU A 60 22.01 -18.47 12.41
CA LEU A 60 22.57 -17.30 11.73
C LEU A 60 23.03 -17.64 10.32
N THR A 61 22.61 -16.87 9.31
CA THR A 61 23.12 -17.00 7.93
C THR A 61 24.39 -16.19 7.71
N SER A 62 24.48 -15.01 8.33
CA SER A 62 25.60 -14.06 8.21
C SER A 62 26.20 -13.74 9.59
N GLY A 63 27.51 -13.46 9.64
CA GLY A 63 28.24 -13.26 10.90
C GLY A 63 29.62 -13.93 10.91
N THR A 64 30.26 -13.96 12.08
CA THR A 64 31.54 -14.65 12.27
C THR A 64 31.34 -16.18 12.27
N PRO A 65 32.28 -16.97 11.73
CA PRO A 65 32.20 -18.43 11.72
C PRO A 65 31.95 -19.06 13.11
N GLN A 66 32.61 -18.52 14.15
CA GLN A 66 32.41 -18.87 15.57
C GLN A 66 30.96 -18.80 16.06
N GLN A 67 30.16 -17.91 15.46
CA GLN A 67 28.76 -17.73 15.82
C GLN A 67 27.82 -18.54 14.92
N LYS A 68 28.30 -19.01 13.76
CA LYS A 68 27.47 -19.74 12.81
C LYS A 68 27.54 -21.24 13.01
N PHE A 69 28.74 -21.75 13.23
CA PHE A 69 29.02 -23.18 13.20
C PHE A 69 29.36 -23.69 14.58
N VAL A 70 29.01 -24.95 14.85
CA VAL A 70 29.40 -25.64 16.08
C VAL A 70 30.93 -25.73 16.18
N ASN A 71 31.56 -26.04 15.05
CA ASN A 71 33.00 -26.21 14.90
C ASN A 71 33.83 -24.91 14.84
N GLU A 72 33.18 -23.76 14.99
CA GLU A 72 33.74 -22.41 14.89
C GLU A 72 34.39 -22.02 13.54
N LYS A 73 34.63 -22.96 12.61
CA LYS A 73 35.35 -22.75 11.35
C LYS A 73 34.51 -23.08 10.12
N ASN A 74 33.99 -24.31 10.01
CA ASN A 74 33.31 -24.83 8.82
C ASN A 74 31.88 -25.34 9.11
N SER A 75 31.11 -25.57 8.05
CA SER A 75 29.73 -26.09 8.11
C SER A 75 29.61 -27.60 8.30
N GLU A 76 30.72 -28.33 8.38
CA GLU A 76 30.75 -29.81 8.37
C GLU A 76 30.04 -30.43 9.58
N GLU A 77 30.24 -29.87 10.78
CA GLU A 77 29.53 -30.32 12.00
C GLU A 77 28.15 -29.67 12.18
N GLY A 78 27.68 -28.91 11.20
CA GLY A 78 26.38 -28.27 11.22
C GLY A 78 26.37 -26.86 11.81
N TRP A 79 25.15 -26.35 11.94
CA TRP A 79 24.88 -24.96 12.31
C TRP A 79 24.52 -24.85 13.78
N ARG A 80 24.98 -23.78 14.43
CA ARG A 80 24.61 -23.48 15.80
C ARG A 80 23.19 -22.88 15.83
N THR A 81 22.33 -23.52 16.61
CA THR A 81 20.96 -23.07 16.86
C THR A 81 20.93 -22.14 18.08
N TYR A 82 20.15 -21.07 17.99
CA TYR A 82 19.93 -20.10 19.06
C TYR A 82 18.44 -19.94 19.33
N GLU A 83 18.09 -19.73 20.59
CA GLU A 83 16.73 -19.36 20.97
C GLU A 83 16.54 -17.84 20.90
N VAL A 84 15.39 -17.44 20.36
CA VAL A 84 15.01 -16.03 20.28
C VAL A 84 14.45 -15.59 21.62
N LYS A 85 15.07 -14.62 22.29
CA LYS A 85 14.53 -14.06 23.55
C LYS A 85 13.61 -12.87 23.33
N GLN A 86 14.01 -11.96 22.46
CA GLN A 86 13.26 -10.73 22.23
C GLN A 86 13.29 -10.35 20.76
N VAL A 87 12.21 -9.74 20.30
CA VAL A 87 12.07 -9.20 18.96
C VAL A 87 11.77 -7.70 19.07
N ASP A 88 12.54 -6.90 18.35
CA ASP A 88 12.34 -5.45 18.19
C ASP A 88 11.71 -5.19 16.82
N LEU A 89 10.39 -4.98 16.86
CA LEU A 89 9.54 -4.75 15.69
C LEU A 89 9.83 -3.39 15.03
N GLU A 90 10.34 -2.41 15.78
CA GLU A 90 10.58 -1.07 15.26
C GLU A 90 11.83 -1.01 14.40
N ARG A 91 12.84 -1.81 14.76
CA ARG A 91 14.17 -1.80 14.11
C ARG A 91 14.44 -3.02 13.24
N ASN A 92 13.48 -3.93 13.07
CA ASN A 92 13.66 -5.20 12.37
C ASN A 92 14.82 -6.04 12.94
N ARG A 93 14.93 -6.09 14.28
CA ARG A 93 16.02 -6.77 14.99
C ARG A 93 15.52 -7.87 15.91
N VAL A 94 16.35 -8.89 16.09
CA VAL A 94 16.12 -10.06 16.92
C VAL A 94 17.27 -10.17 17.92
N PHE A 95 16.94 -10.47 19.17
CA PHE A 95 17.90 -10.76 20.24
C PHE A 95 17.91 -12.26 20.49
N LEU A 96 19.08 -12.84 20.30
CA LEU A 96 19.31 -14.27 20.40
C LEU A 96 20.10 -14.58 21.66
N GLU A 97 19.75 -15.67 22.33
CA GLU A 97 20.49 -16.16 23.49
C GLU A 97 21.93 -16.53 23.10
N GLY A 98 22.90 -16.24 23.94
CA GLY A 98 24.31 -16.58 23.71
C GLY A 98 25.06 -15.67 22.73
N ILE A 99 24.38 -14.81 21.96
CA ILE A 99 25.03 -13.82 21.09
C ILE A 99 25.18 -12.49 21.83
N ASN A 100 26.32 -12.30 22.48
CA ASN A 100 26.57 -11.13 23.30
C ASN A 100 27.72 -10.26 22.76
N ASN A 101 27.58 -8.95 22.91
CA ASN A 101 28.68 -8.00 22.80
C ASN A 101 29.12 -7.58 24.20
N LYS A 102 30.43 -7.63 24.46
CA LYS A 102 31.01 -7.03 25.65
C LYS A 102 30.97 -5.52 25.50
N LYS A 103 30.19 -4.84 26.32
CA LYS A 103 30.16 -3.37 26.39
C LYS A 103 30.78 -2.93 27.71
N ALA A 104 31.50 -1.82 27.69
CA ALA A 104 32.02 -1.21 28.91
C ALA A 104 30.84 -0.89 29.84
N ASN A 105 30.99 -1.12 31.14
CA ASN A 105 30.04 -0.78 32.18
C ASN A 105 30.34 0.64 32.74
N ILE A 106 29.33 1.34 33.28
CA ILE A 106 29.51 2.65 33.90
C ILE A 106 29.68 2.23 35.34
N ILE A 107 30.88 2.49 35.86
CA ILE A 107 31.13 2.26 37.26
C ILE A 107 30.44 3.42 37.96
N HIS A 108 29.35 3.13 38.66
CA HIS A 108 28.64 4.09 39.46
C HIS A 108 29.41 4.28 40.77
N SER A 109 29.69 5.54 41.12
CA SER A 109 30.22 5.86 42.44
C SER A 109 29.28 5.38 43.53
N LEU A 110 29.84 5.08 44.70
CA LEU A 110 29.07 4.70 45.88
C LEU A 110 28.08 5.82 46.22
N PRO A 111 26.78 5.53 46.36
CA PRO A 111 25.79 6.54 46.71
C PRO A 111 25.94 6.98 48.17
N ALA A 112 25.55 8.21 48.50
CA ALA A 112 25.74 8.76 49.86
C ALA A 112 25.01 7.96 50.96
N ASN A 113 23.95 7.23 50.61
CA ASN A 113 23.19 6.37 51.50
C ASN A 113 23.63 4.89 51.43
N TYR A 114 24.88 4.61 51.04
CA TYR A 114 25.38 3.25 50.83
C TYR A 114 25.16 2.34 52.05
N ASP A 115 25.34 2.85 53.26
CA ASP A 115 25.21 2.07 54.50
C ASP A 115 23.78 1.60 54.77
N GLN A 116 22.77 2.31 54.25
CA GLN A 116 21.35 2.00 54.41
C GLN A 116 20.81 1.05 53.33
N LEU A 117 21.61 0.73 52.30
CA LEU A 117 21.20 -0.19 51.23
C LEU A 117 21.13 -1.64 51.70
N SER A 118 20.27 -2.43 51.06
CA SER A 118 20.23 -3.88 51.27
C SER A 118 21.54 -4.54 50.84
N GLU A 119 21.87 -5.68 51.44
CA GLU A 119 23.13 -6.37 51.14
C GLU A 119 23.29 -6.67 49.65
N GLY A 120 22.23 -7.12 48.97
CA GLY A 120 22.27 -7.37 47.52
C GLY A 120 22.53 -6.12 46.68
N GLN A 121 22.05 -4.94 47.11
CA GLN A 121 22.37 -3.68 46.46
C GLN A 121 23.84 -3.29 46.71
N LYS A 122 24.34 -3.47 47.93
CA LYS A 122 25.76 -3.23 48.26
C LYS A 122 26.69 -4.09 47.40
N THR A 123 26.38 -5.38 47.23
CA THR A 123 27.15 -6.28 46.35
C THR A 123 27.15 -5.80 44.90
N SER A 124 26.03 -5.26 44.41
CA SER A 124 25.95 -4.70 43.04
C SER A 124 26.86 -3.48 42.82
N TYR A 125 27.16 -2.71 43.87
CA TYR A 125 28.09 -1.58 43.83
C TYR A 125 29.55 -2.01 43.99
N ASN A 126 29.83 -3.00 44.85
CA ASN A 126 31.19 -3.49 45.07
C ASN A 126 31.70 -4.34 43.90
N GLU A 127 30.83 -5.15 43.29
CA GLU A 127 31.18 -6.10 42.24
C GLU A 127 30.85 -5.58 40.82
N GLN A 128 30.95 -4.26 40.62
CA GLN A 128 30.71 -3.66 39.31
C GLN A 128 31.78 -4.10 38.30
N LYS A 129 31.43 -5.06 37.45
CA LYS A 129 32.30 -5.51 36.35
C LYS A 129 32.51 -4.37 35.36
N ASN A 130 33.75 -4.13 34.94
CA ASN A 130 34.10 -3.15 33.90
C ASN A 130 33.43 -3.44 32.55
N PHE A 131 33.05 -4.69 32.29
CA PHE A 131 32.37 -5.08 31.06
C PHE A 131 31.16 -5.96 31.36
N VAL A 132 30.03 -5.61 30.74
CA VAL A 132 28.79 -6.40 30.82
C VAL A 132 28.50 -6.97 29.43
N ALA A 133 28.21 -8.27 29.40
CA ALA A 133 27.74 -8.94 28.21
C ALA A 133 26.29 -8.50 27.95
N THR A 134 26.08 -7.77 26.86
CA THR A 134 24.74 -7.33 26.43
C THR A 134 24.35 -8.08 25.15
N MET A 135 23.11 -8.55 25.05
CA MET A 135 22.64 -9.26 23.86
C MET A 135 22.81 -8.38 22.63
N ARG A 136 23.48 -8.92 21.61
CA ARG A 136 23.71 -8.20 20.35
C ARG A 136 22.47 -8.32 19.48
N PRO A 137 21.89 -7.20 19.01
CA PRO A 137 20.79 -7.28 18.07
C PRO A 137 21.25 -7.76 16.69
N VAL A 138 20.57 -8.77 16.15
CA VAL A 138 20.78 -9.31 14.80
C VAL A 138 19.64 -8.86 13.90
N HIS A 139 19.92 -8.49 12.65
CA HIS A 139 18.88 -8.09 11.71
C HIS A 139 18.04 -9.30 11.27
N TYR A 140 16.72 -9.13 11.11
CA TYR A 140 15.78 -10.20 10.77
C TYR A 140 16.18 -11.04 9.54
N SER A 141 16.78 -10.42 8.51
CA SER A 141 17.23 -11.12 7.30
C SER A 141 18.38 -12.10 7.52
N ASN A 142 19.09 -11.98 8.63
CA ASN A 142 20.32 -12.73 8.89
C ASN A 142 20.06 -14.00 9.70
N VAL A 143 18.79 -14.37 9.83
CA VAL A 143 18.29 -15.41 10.70
C VAL A 143 17.38 -16.34 9.89
N GLN A 144 17.52 -17.65 10.10
CA GLN A 144 16.65 -18.68 9.50
C GLN A 144 16.05 -19.53 10.59
N LEU A 145 14.76 -19.84 10.47
CA LEU A 145 14.05 -20.68 11.44
C LEU A 145 14.56 -22.11 11.38
N CYS A 146 14.76 -22.73 12.55
CA CYS A 146 15.02 -24.15 12.69
C CYS A 146 13.68 -24.88 12.81
N LEU A 147 13.48 -25.94 12.02
CA LEU A 147 12.29 -26.78 12.08
C LEU A 147 12.54 -27.94 13.06
N GLU A 148 13.62 -28.69 12.83
CA GLU A 148 14.08 -29.76 13.71
C GLU A 148 15.54 -29.54 14.09
N ASP A 149 15.78 -29.46 15.40
CA ASP A 149 17.08 -29.25 15.98
C ASP A 149 17.67 -30.61 16.42
N LYS A 150 18.52 -31.20 15.58
CA LYS A 150 19.21 -32.46 15.86
C LYS A 150 20.63 -32.25 16.41
N GLY A 151 21.02 -31.00 16.67
CA GLY A 151 22.32 -30.66 17.27
C GLY A 151 23.53 -30.99 16.39
N GLY A 152 23.34 -31.02 15.07
CA GLY A 152 24.39 -31.40 14.11
C GLY A 152 24.05 -31.04 12.66
N PRO A 153 24.74 -31.64 11.66
CA PRO A 153 24.52 -31.36 10.23
C PRO A 153 23.12 -31.76 9.75
N ASP A 154 22.45 -32.67 10.46
CA ASP A 154 21.11 -33.17 10.13
C ASP A 154 19.97 -32.22 10.54
N SER A 155 20.30 -31.08 11.14
CA SER A 155 19.30 -30.09 11.53
C SER A 155 18.67 -29.45 10.30
N THR A 156 17.34 -29.31 10.32
CA THR A 156 16.57 -28.80 9.18
C THR A 156 16.19 -27.35 9.40
N PHE A 157 16.42 -26.51 8.39
CA PHE A 157 16.20 -25.07 8.48
C PHE A 157 15.32 -24.57 7.34
N VAL A 158 14.52 -23.56 7.61
CA VAL A 158 13.60 -22.98 6.64
C VAL A 158 14.32 -21.90 5.85
N SER A 159 14.52 -22.15 4.55
CA SER A 159 15.11 -21.18 3.62
C SER A 159 14.08 -20.16 3.13
N ARG A 160 12.85 -20.62 2.83
CA ARG A 160 11.74 -19.77 2.40
C ARG A 160 10.45 -20.19 3.08
N MET A 161 9.66 -19.21 3.49
CA MET A 161 8.39 -19.43 4.17
C MET A 161 7.24 -18.71 3.46
N LYS A 162 6.08 -19.36 3.41
CA LYS A 162 4.80 -18.78 3.01
C LYS A 162 3.96 -18.51 4.26
N THR A 163 3.20 -17.42 4.24
CA THR A 163 2.29 -17.05 5.33
C THR A 163 0.84 -17.27 4.90
N GLY A 164 0.07 -17.97 5.72
CA GLY A 164 -1.37 -18.12 5.54
C GLY A 164 -2.17 -16.90 5.97
N HIS A 165 -3.48 -17.12 6.16
CA HIS A 165 -4.41 -16.09 6.64
C HIS A 165 -4.13 -15.74 8.11
N THR A 166 -4.28 -14.46 8.44
CA THR A 166 -4.13 -13.94 9.80
C THR A 166 -5.43 -14.15 10.58
N HIS A 167 -5.33 -14.65 11.79
CA HIS A 167 -6.42 -14.82 12.74
C HIS A 167 -5.98 -14.33 14.12
N PHE A 168 -6.93 -13.88 14.93
CA PHE A 168 -6.63 -13.48 16.30
C PHE A 168 -6.69 -14.72 17.21
N ASN A 169 -5.58 -15.03 17.87
CA ASN A 169 -5.52 -16.12 18.83
C ASN A 169 -5.86 -15.58 20.23
N LYS A 170 -7.03 -15.98 20.75
CA LYS A 170 -7.54 -15.52 22.05
C LYS A 170 -6.67 -15.96 23.22
N ALA A 171 -5.98 -17.11 23.13
CA ALA A 171 -5.15 -17.62 24.21
C ALA A 171 -3.83 -16.85 24.34
N SER A 172 -3.28 -16.38 23.22
CA SER A 172 -2.05 -15.59 23.22
C SER A 172 -2.30 -14.08 23.16
N GLN A 173 -3.56 -13.65 22.95
CA GLN A 173 -4.01 -12.28 22.66
C GLN A 173 -3.18 -11.60 21.55
N ARG A 174 -2.88 -12.36 20.49
CA ARG A 174 -2.01 -11.92 19.40
C ARG A 174 -2.58 -12.31 18.04
N PHE A 175 -2.21 -11.55 17.01
CA PHE A 175 -2.46 -11.93 15.63
C PHE A 175 -1.48 -13.02 15.21
N ASP A 176 -2.02 -14.20 14.94
CA ASP A 176 -1.30 -15.37 14.48
C ASP A 176 -1.65 -15.65 13.02
N TRP A 177 -0.74 -16.26 12.30
CA TRP A 177 -1.02 -16.81 10.97
C TRP A 177 -0.31 -18.14 10.83
N ARG A 178 -0.84 -19.02 9.98
CA ARG A 178 -0.19 -20.30 9.72
C ARG A 178 1.12 -20.05 8.95
N ARG A 179 2.20 -20.65 9.42
CA ARG A 179 3.53 -20.59 8.81
C ARG A 179 3.73 -21.87 7.99
N TYR A 180 4.15 -21.75 6.75
CA TYR A 180 4.42 -22.90 5.89
C TYR A 180 5.85 -22.83 5.34
N ALA A 181 6.67 -23.85 5.56
CA ALA A 181 7.96 -23.98 4.88
C ALA A 181 7.71 -24.23 3.40
N ALA A 182 8.21 -23.33 2.54
CA ALA A 182 8.14 -23.49 1.10
C ALA A 182 9.47 -23.98 0.50
N LYS A 183 10.57 -23.80 1.24
CA LYS A 183 11.87 -24.40 0.91
C LYS A 183 12.60 -24.68 2.20
N ILE A 184 13.02 -25.92 2.38
CA ILE A 184 13.83 -26.38 3.51
C ILE A 184 15.28 -26.53 3.02
N SER A 185 16.23 -26.29 3.92
CA SER A 185 17.65 -26.55 3.73
C SER A 185 18.08 -27.52 4.83
N GLY A 186 18.67 -28.64 4.45
CA GLY A 186 18.96 -29.76 5.33
C GLY A 186 19.13 -31.05 4.51
N PRO A 187 19.15 -32.22 5.17
CA PRO A 187 19.24 -33.52 4.49
C PRO A 187 18.14 -33.70 3.41
N LEU A 188 18.45 -34.49 2.37
CA LEU A 188 17.65 -34.65 1.14
C LEU A 188 16.19 -35.04 1.41
N ASP A 189 15.94 -35.87 2.43
CA ASP A 189 14.58 -36.32 2.79
C ASP A 189 13.67 -35.16 3.20
N ALA A 190 14.21 -34.17 3.92
CA ALA A 190 13.48 -32.98 4.32
C ALA A 190 13.26 -32.02 3.14
N GLN A 191 14.07 -32.11 2.09
CA GLN A 191 13.86 -31.34 0.86
C GLN A 191 12.74 -31.98 0.02
N ALA A 192 12.72 -33.31 -0.11
CA ALA A 192 11.67 -34.04 -0.82
C ALA A 192 10.28 -33.76 -0.23
N GLN A 193 10.14 -33.78 1.09
CA GLN A 193 8.87 -33.44 1.76
C GLN A 193 8.41 -32.00 1.50
N ALA A 194 9.33 -31.06 1.32
CA ALA A 194 9.00 -29.67 1.00
C ALA A 194 8.59 -29.47 -0.47
N GLU A 195 9.04 -30.34 -1.36
CA GLU A 195 8.65 -30.35 -2.78
C GLU A 195 7.27 -30.98 -2.99
N GLU A 196 6.93 -32.00 -2.19
CA GLU A 196 5.65 -32.71 -2.24
C GLU A 196 4.51 -31.93 -1.56
N GLY A 197 4.84 -31.07 -0.59
CA GLY A 197 3.86 -30.23 0.09
C GLY A 197 4.47 -29.18 1.01
N SER A 198 3.71 -28.13 1.32
CA SER A 198 4.18 -27.09 2.23
C SER A 198 4.06 -27.54 3.69
N VAL A 199 5.19 -27.75 4.38
CA VAL A 199 5.23 -28.20 5.79
C VAL A 199 4.75 -27.10 6.72
N SER A 200 3.74 -27.36 7.55
CA SER A 200 3.20 -26.39 8.52
C SER A 200 4.11 -26.27 9.75
N ILE A 201 4.40 -25.04 10.15
CA ILE A 201 5.26 -24.72 11.30
C ILE A 201 4.42 -24.09 12.41
N PRO A 202 4.25 -24.75 13.57
CA PRO A 202 3.48 -24.20 14.69
C PRO A 202 4.23 -23.03 15.34
N TRP A 203 3.51 -22.08 15.93
CA TRP A 203 4.12 -21.03 16.76
C TRP A 203 4.65 -21.61 18.08
N PRO A 204 5.72 -21.03 18.66
CA PRO A 204 6.19 -21.45 19.97
C PRO A 204 5.13 -21.10 21.02
N LYS A 205 5.00 -21.96 22.03
CA LYS A 205 4.12 -21.68 23.18
C LYS A 205 4.74 -20.53 23.98
N PRO A 206 3.96 -19.52 24.39
CA PRO A 206 4.50 -18.42 25.20
C PRO A 206 4.97 -18.97 26.56
N GLU A 207 6.08 -18.45 27.08
CA GLU A 207 6.64 -18.84 28.39
C GLU A 207 5.64 -18.63 29.54
N LYS A 208 4.86 -17.54 29.44
CA LYS A 208 3.80 -17.21 30.39
C LYS A 208 2.47 -17.17 29.64
N PRO A 209 1.42 -17.85 30.12
CA PRO A 209 0.08 -17.66 29.59
C PRO A 209 -0.30 -16.19 29.72
N TYR A 210 -1.07 -15.69 28.75
CA TYR A 210 -1.59 -14.34 28.86
C TYR A 210 -2.67 -14.33 29.94
N GLU A 211 -2.42 -13.58 31.01
CA GLU A 211 -3.42 -13.26 32.00
C GLU A 211 -4.06 -11.92 31.62
N PHE A 212 -5.38 -11.89 31.55
CA PHE A 212 -6.09 -10.63 31.34
C PHE A 212 -5.78 -9.69 32.51
N PRO A 213 -5.49 -8.41 32.25
CA PRO A 213 -5.42 -7.44 33.32
C PRO A 213 -6.74 -7.47 34.07
N LYS A 214 -6.67 -7.40 35.40
CA LYS A 214 -7.87 -7.26 36.21
C LYS A 214 -8.55 -5.94 35.82
N PRO A 215 -9.89 -5.92 35.64
CA PRO A 215 -10.58 -4.70 35.28
C PRO A 215 -10.32 -3.63 36.34
N ASP A 216 -10.03 -2.42 35.88
CA ASP A 216 -9.86 -1.26 36.75
C ASP A 216 -11.25 -0.68 37.06
N PRO A 217 -11.75 -0.74 38.30
CA PRO A 217 -13.11 -0.30 38.63
C PRO A 217 -13.34 1.20 38.37
N ASP A 218 -12.27 2.01 38.32
CA ASP A 218 -12.38 3.46 38.14
C ASP A 218 -12.38 3.88 36.66
N LEU A 219 -11.79 3.06 35.77
CA LEU A 219 -11.61 3.37 34.35
C LEU A 219 -12.45 2.50 33.41
N ASP A 220 -12.69 1.24 33.77
CA ASP A 220 -13.40 0.30 32.91
C ASP A 220 -14.92 0.37 33.15
N THR A 221 -15.69 0.43 32.08
CA THR A 221 -17.16 0.36 32.14
C THR A 221 -17.63 -1.00 32.64
N ALA A 222 -18.59 -1.00 33.56
CA ALA A 222 -19.26 -2.20 34.01
C ALA A 222 -19.94 -2.93 32.84
N ASN A 223 -19.88 -4.28 32.86
CA ASN A 223 -20.47 -5.12 31.80
C ASN A 223 -21.97 -4.84 31.58
N SER A 224 -22.71 -4.47 32.63
CA SER A 224 -24.13 -4.11 32.53
C SER A 224 -24.34 -2.94 31.57
N LEU A 225 -23.56 -1.87 31.73
CA LEU A 225 -23.64 -0.67 30.90
C LEU A 225 -23.20 -0.95 29.45
N THR A 226 -22.19 -1.80 29.25
CA THR A 226 -21.73 -2.14 27.88
C THR A 226 -22.75 -2.94 27.07
N LEU A 227 -23.69 -3.62 27.75
CA LEU A 227 -24.74 -4.42 27.11
C LEU A 227 -26.04 -3.62 26.89
N GLU A 228 -26.13 -2.38 27.35
CA GLU A 228 -27.31 -1.54 27.12
C GLU A 228 -27.39 -1.12 25.65
N ASN A 229 -28.55 -1.38 25.03
CA ASN A 229 -28.83 -0.99 23.64
C ASN A 229 -28.99 0.53 23.56
N SER A 230 -27.97 1.23 23.07
CA SER A 230 -28.00 2.70 22.91
C SER A 230 -28.57 3.16 21.56
N LEU A 231 -28.61 2.28 20.55
CA LEU A 231 -29.07 2.62 19.21
C LEU A 231 -30.51 2.15 18.99
N VAL A 232 -31.45 3.10 19.00
CA VAL A 232 -32.84 2.87 18.58
C VAL A 232 -32.97 3.31 17.12
N LEU A 233 -32.95 2.34 16.20
CA LEU A 233 -33.27 2.61 14.79
C LEU A 233 -34.78 2.46 14.57
N PRO A 234 -35.43 3.36 13.81
CA PRO A 234 -36.81 3.14 13.39
C PRO A 234 -36.89 1.89 12.50
N ASN A 235 -38.00 1.17 12.59
CA ASN A 235 -38.21 -0.04 11.81
C ASN A 235 -38.29 0.32 10.32
N VAL A 236 -37.69 -0.49 9.43
CA VAL A 236 -37.64 -0.22 7.99
C VAL A 236 -39.05 -0.07 7.39
N GLU A 237 -40.02 -0.79 7.96
CA GLU A 237 -41.43 -0.73 7.58
C GLU A 237 -42.08 0.64 7.81
N SER A 238 -41.61 1.43 8.80
CA SER A 238 -42.12 2.77 9.03
C SER A 238 -41.50 3.84 8.12
N LEU A 239 -40.48 3.46 7.33
CA LEU A 239 -39.83 4.34 6.35
C LEU A 239 -40.39 4.13 4.94
N ILE A 240 -40.86 2.91 4.65
CA ILE A 240 -41.51 2.56 3.37
C ILE A 240 -42.85 3.29 3.28
N GLY A 241 -42.87 4.42 2.56
CA GLY A 241 -44.07 5.24 2.33
C GLY A 241 -44.00 6.67 2.87
N THR A 242 -42.87 7.09 3.43
CA THR A 242 -42.64 8.52 3.77
C THR A 242 -42.00 9.24 2.59
N ASP A 243 -42.54 10.41 2.19
CA ASP A 243 -41.99 11.24 1.11
C ASP A 243 -40.52 11.59 1.35
N ALA A 244 -40.11 11.76 2.61
CA ALA A 244 -38.72 12.02 3.01
C ALA A 244 -37.75 10.89 2.64
N ALA A 245 -38.24 9.65 2.52
CA ALA A 245 -37.43 8.49 2.19
C ALA A 245 -37.10 8.40 0.69
N ASP A 246 -37.81 9.15 -0.16
CA ASP A 246 -37.46 9.38 -1.57
C ASP A 246 -36.53 10.58 -1.75
N LEU A 247 -36.44 11.45 -0.73
CA LEU A 247 -35.61 12.66 -0.72
C LEU A 247 -34.18 12.41 -0.20
N PHE A 248 -33.92 11.30 0.51
CA PHE A 248 -32.61 10.96 1.07
C PHE A 248 -32.29 9.48 0.90
N PRO A 249 -30.99 9.11 0.79
CA PRO A 249 -30.60 7.72 0.72
C PRO A 249 -30.93 7.02 2.04
N GLN A 250 -31.90 6.11 1.99
CA GLN A 250 -32.35 5.31 3.15
C GLN A 250 -31.24 4.36 3.67
N ASN A 251 -30.27 4.03 2.81
CA ASN A 251 -29.09 3.25 3.17
C ASN A 251 -27.90 3.64 2.28
N ILE A 252 -26.70 3.16 2.65
CA ILE A 252 -25.43 3.44 1.96
C ILE A 252 -25.43 3.07 0.47
N ASN A 253 -26.29 2.16 0.04
CA ASN A 253 -26.35 1.68 -1.34
C ASN A 253 -27.51 2.28 -2.15
N ALA A 254 -28.33 3.14 -1.52
CA ALA A 254 -29.44 3.79 -2.20
C ALA A 254 -28.91 4.72 -3.30
N PRO A 255 -29.68 4.92 -4.39
CA PRO A 255 -29.34 5.94 -5.37
C PRO A 255 -29.28 7.31 -4.67
N PRO A 256 -28.41 8.22 -5.15
CA PRO A 256 -28.41 9.58 -4.62
C PRO A 256 -29.78 10.22 -4.89
N PRO A 257 -30.23 11.14 -4.03
CA PRO A 257 -31.53 11.76 -4.19
C PRO A 257 -31.58 12.54 -5.49
N SER A 258 -32.73 12.49 -6.16
CA SER A 258 -32.96 13.09 -7.47
C SER A 258 -32.98 14.63 -7.42
N ASN A 259 -33.29 15.22 -6.26
CA ASN A 259 -33.42 16.66 -6.08
C ASN A 259 -32.49 17.20 -4.97
N PRO A 260 -31.43 17.97 -5.33
CA PRO A 260 -30.50 18.54 -4.36
C PRO A 260 -31.02 19.78 -3.63
N ALA A 261 -32.21 20.29 -3.97
CA ALA A 261 -32.76 21.50 -3.35
C ALA A 261 -33.06 21.34 -1.86
N TYR A 262 -33.38 20.12 -1.41
CA TYR A 262 -33.74 19.81 -0.02
C TYR A 262 -32.53 19.73 0.94
N PRO A 263 -31.39 19.10 0.58
CA PRO A 263 -30.15 19.27 1.34
C PRO A 263 -29.70 20.72 1.47
N ASP A 264 -29.79 21.50 0.39
CA ASP A 264 -29.48 22.93 0.41
C ASP A 264 -30.46 23.71 1.29
N ALA A 265 -31.74 23.35 1.25
CA ALA A 265 -32.75 23.93 2.10
C ALA A 265 -32.54 23.54 3.56
N TYR A 266 -32.11 22.32 3.89
CA TYR A 266 -31.79 21.89 5.25
C TYR A 266 -30.63 22.70 5.84
N LEU A 267 -29.56 22.90 5.06
CA LEU A 267 -28.43 23.74 5.46
C LEU A 267 -28.86 25.21 5.69
N LYS A 268 -29.87 25.68 4.94
CA LYS A 268 -30.42 27.05 5.06
C LYS A 268 -31.58 27.16 6.07
N ALA A 269 -32.28 26.07 6.36
CA ALA A 269 -33.44 25.99 7.25
C ALA A 269 -33.03 25.98 8.72
N LEU A 270 -31.78 25.60 9.02
CA LEU A 270 -31.12 25.90 10.29
C LEU A 270 -31.24 27.38 10.69
N ASP A 271 -31.31 28.29 9.71
CA ASP A 271 -31.47 29.73 9.97
C ASP A 271 -32.94 30.19 10.01
N LYS A 272 -33.88 29.49 9.34
CA LYS A 272 -35.32 29.83 9.29
C LYS A 272 -36.23 28.58 9.08
N PRO A 273 -36.89 28.04 10.11
CA PRO A 273 -37.68 26.81 10.02
C PRO A 273 -39.13 26.98 9.49
N GLU A 274 -39.53 28.16 9.01
CA GLU A 274 -40.95 28.53 8.82
C GLU A 274 -41.69 27.87 7.61
N GLY A 275 -41.14 26.82 6.99
CA GLY A 275 -41.70 26.24 5.75
C GLY A 275 -41.90 24.72 5.71
N TYR A 276 -41.46 23.96 6.72
CA TYR A 276 -41.45 22.49 6.68
C TYR A 276 -42.32 21.88 7.77
N GLN A 277 -42.99 20.75 7.48
CA GLN A 277 -43.75 20.04 8.50
C GLN A 277 -42.79 19.41 9.51
N ARG A 278 -43.13 19.46 10.81
CA ARG A 278 -42.25 18.98 11.89
C ARG A 278 -41.80 17.52 11.70
N ASN A 279 -42.70 16.67 11.21
CA ASN A 279 -42.38 15.26 10.94
C ASN A 279 -41.36 15.11 9.82
N GLU A 280 -41.44 15.93 8.77
CA GLU A 280 -40.46 15.94 7.67
C GLU A 280 -39.10 16.39 8.18
N ILE A 281 -39.04 17.40 9.05
CA ILE A 281 -37.81 17.87 9.68
C ILE A 281 -37.15 16.75 10.48
N ASP A 282 -37.92 16.01 11.31
CA ASP A 282 -37.37 14.92 12.12
C ASP A 282 -36.79 13.79 11.25
N TYR A 283 -37.46 13.43 10.14
CA TYR A 283 -36.93 12.45 9.18
C TYR A 283 -35.73 12.99 8.40
N MET A 284 -35.72 14.27 8.03
CA MET A 284 -34.57 14.93 7.42
C MET A 284 -33.37 14.91 8.36
N ASP A 285 -33.53 15.29 9.63
CA ASP A 285 -32.48 15.27 10.66
C ASP A 285 -31.90 13.85 10.84
N MET A 286 -32.72 12.81 10.71
CA MET A 286 -32.27 11.42 10.81
C MET A 286 -31.55 10.92 9.55
N LEU A 287 -31.99 11.30 8.35
CA LEU A 287 -31.44 10.81 7.07
C LEU A 287 -30.31 11.69 6.52
N MET A 288 -30.23 12.96 6.91
CA MET A 288 -29.21 13.91 6.45
C MET A 288 -27.79 13.50 6.84
N PRO A 289 -27.50 12.98 8.05
CA PRO A 289 -26.16 12.51 8.38
C PRO A 289 -25.67 11.40 7.45
N LEU A 290 -26.58 10.51 7.00
CA LEU A 290 -26.27 9.46 6.01
C LEU A 290 -25.92 10.08 4.66
N TYR A 291 -26.75 11.00 4.17
CA TYR A 291 -26.50 11.74 2.91
C TYR A 291 -25.18 12.53 2.95
N LEU A 292 -24.94 13.30 4.02
CA LEU A 292 -23.71 14.07 4.20
C LEU A 292 -22.50 13.16 4.36
N SER A 293 -22.63 12.00 4.99
CA SER A 293 -21.53 11.02 5.04
C SER A 293 -21.16 10.51 3.66
N GLU A 294 -22.16 10.32 2.78
CA GLU A 294 -21.91 9.94 1.38
C GLU A 294 -21.25 11.12 0.66
N GLU A 295 -21.80 12.33 0.70
CA GLU A 295 -21.27 13.51 -0.02
C GLU A 295 -19.89 13.97 0.49
N LEU A 296 -19.70 14.09 1.80
CA LEU A 296 -18.45 14.49 2.44
C LEU A 296 -17.39 13.39 2.43
N SER A 297 -17.74 12.14 2.11
CA SER A 297 -16.72 11.12 1.88
C SER A 297 -15.81 11.59 0.74
N PRO A 298 -14.46 11.42 0.86
CA PRO A 298 -13.53 11.95 -0.11
C PRO A 298 -13.95 11.59 -1.53
N ARG A 299 -13.89 12.55 -2.48
CA ARG A 299 -14.24 12.29 -3.90
C ARG A 299 -13.44 11.12 -4.50
N PHE A 300 -12.29 10.79 -3.90
CA PHE A 300 -11.42 9.66 -4.25
C PHE A 300 -11.63 8.40 -3.39
N ALA A 301 -12.71 8.32 -2.61
CA ALA A 301 -13.07 7.12 -1.90
C ALA A 301 -13.31 5.98 -2.92
N LYS A 302 -12.79 4.79 -2.60
CA LYS A 302 -12.87 3.64 -3.52
C LYS A 302 -14.31 3.31 -3.94
N SER A 303 -15.26 3.45 -3.02
CA SER A 303 -16.70 3.26 -3.28
C SER A 303 -17.22 4.20 -4.36
N LYS A 304 -16.96 5.51 -4.24
CA LYS A 304 -17.35 6.52 -5.24
C LYS A 304 -16.69 6.28 -6.60
N THR A 305 -15.39 5.96 -6.62
CA THR A 305 -14.69 5.65 -7.87
C THR A 305 -15.25 4.40 -8.55
N TYR A 306 -15.65 3.40 -7.76
CA TYR A 306 -16.24 2.16 -8.28
C TYR A 306 -17.67 2.38 -8.77
N LYS A 307 -18.49 3.15 -8.03
CA LYS A 307 -19.85 3.55 -8.45
C LYS A 307 -19.80 4.31 -9.78
N ALA A 308 -18.96 5.34 -9.90
CA ALA A 308 -18.80 6.10 -11.14
C ALA A 308 -18.27 5.25 -12.31
N TYR A 309 -17.35 4.32 -12.05
CA TYR A 309 -16.88 3.36 -13.05
C TYR A 309 -18.02 2.46 -13.55
N ARG A 310 -18.82 1.93 -12.61
CA ARG A 310 -19.96 1.06 -12.92
C ARG A 310 -21.02 1.80 -13.73
N THR A 311 -21.42 3.00 -13.31
CA THR A 311 -22.39 3.82 -14.05
C THR A 311 -21.90 4.14 -15.46
N ARG A 312 -20.59 4.42 -15.64
CA ARG A 312 -20.01 4.63 -16.97
C ARG A 312 -20.06 3.37 -17.82
N ARG A 313 -19.80 2.19 -17.24
CA ARG A 313 -19.88 0.91 -17.93
C ARG A 313 -21.30 0.57 -18.35
N GLU A 314 -22.27 0.77 -17.47
CA GLU A 314 -23.69 0.54 -17.76
C GLU A 314 -24.18 1.48 -18.88
N ALA A 315 -23.76 2.75 -18.88
CA ALA A 315 -24.06 3.69 -19.96
C ALA A 315 -23.42 3.26 -21.30
N GLU A 316 -22.14 2.89 -21.29
CA GLU A 316 -21.42 2.39 -22.46
C GLU A 316 -22.07 1.12 -23.04
N GLU A 317 -22.48 0.18 -22.19
CA GLU A 317 -23.20 -1.03 -22.61
C GLU A 317 -24.54 -0.69 -23.27
N SER A 318 -25.29 0.27 -22.69
CA SER A 318 -26.56 0.71 -23.27
C SER A 318 -26.40 1.41 -24.63
N GLU A 319 -25.33 2.20 -24.81
CA GLU A 319 -24.99 2.84 -26.08
C GLU A 319 -24.54 1.81 -27.12
N ARG A 320 -23.74 0.84 -26.71
CA ARG A 320 -23.27 -0.29 -27.54
C ARG A 320 -24.45 -1.11 -28.06
N GLU A 321 -25.42 -1.43 -27.21
CA GLU A 321 -26.66 -2.10 -27.63
C GLU A 321 -27.48 -1.25 -28.60
N ARG A 322 -27.60 0.05 -28.33
CA ARG A 322 -28.35 0.98 -29.17
C ARG A 322 -27.71 1.11 -30.56
N ALA A 323 -26.39 1.21 -30.64
CA ALA A 323 -25.64 1.25 -31.89
C ALA A 323 -25.88 -0.02 -32.72
N GLY A 324 -25.78 -1.20 -32.08
CA GLY A 324 -26.08 -2.47 -32.74
C GLY A 324 -27.52 -2.56 -33.25
N LYS A 325 -28.51 -2.11 -32.46
CA LYS A 325 -29.92 -2.07 -32.88
C LYS A 325 -30.15 -1.09 -34.05
N GLN A 326 -29.55 0.10 -33.99
CA GLN A 326 -29.67 1.11 -35.04
C GLN A 326 -29.03 0.67 -36.35
N ALA A 327 -27.86 0.03 -36.31
CA ALA A 327 -27.19 -0.48 -37.50
C ALA A 327 -28.01 -1.56 -38.21
N VAL A 328 -28.60 -2.50 -37.44
CA VAL A 328 -29.50 -3.51 -38.02
C VAL A 328 -30.74 -2.84 -38.62
N ALA A 329 -31.36 -1.88 -37.94
CA ALA A 329 -32.52 -1.17 -38.45
C ALA A 329 -32.21 -0.39 -39.74
N ALA A 330 -31.06 0.28 -39.81
CA ALA A 330 -30.59 1.00 -41.00
C ALA A 330 -30.30 0.05 -42.17
N TRP A 331 -29.69 -1.10 -41.90
CA TRP A 331 -29.45 -2.15 -42.90
C TRP A 331 -30.75 -2.74 -43.46
N GLU A 332 -31.75 -2.96 -42.61
CA GLU A 332 -33.07 -3.44 -43.05
C GLU A 332 -33.82 -2.38 -43.86
N ALA A 333 -33.81 -1.13 -43.42
CA ALA A 333 -34.42 0.00 -44.14
C ALA A 333 -33.75 0.25 -45.50
N GLY A 334 -32.44 0.02 -45.60
CA GLY A 334 -31.67 0.09 -46.86
C GLY A 334 -31.98 -1.04 -47.85
N GLY A 335 -32.83 -2.00 -47.47
CA GLY A 335 -33.18 -3.14 -48.32
C GLY A 335 -32.08 -4.18 -48.36
N ARG A 336 -31.74 -4.76 -47.20
CA ARG A 336 -30.88 -5.96 -46.97
C ARG A 336 -29.93 -6.29 -48.14
N ASP A 337 -28.71 -5.79 -48.05
CA ASP A 337 -27.64 -6.02 -49.04
C ASP A 337 -28.11 -5.70 -50.47
N LYS A 338 -28.76 -4.54 -50.65
CA LYS A 338 -29.23 -4.04 -51.95
C LYS A 338 -28.06 -4.04 -52.95
N GLY A 339 -28.22 -4.77 -54.05
CA GLY A 339 -27.19 -4.98 -55.08
C GLY A 339 -26.37 -6.27 -54.93
N LEU A 340 -26.29 -6.90 -53.74
CA LEU A 340 -25.62 -8.20 -53.58
C LEU A 340 -26.44 -9.31 -54.24
N LYS A 341 -27.78 -9.25 -54.16
CA LYS A 341 -28.65 -10.20 -54.86
C LYS A 341 -28.50 -10.12 -56.37
N GLU A 342 -28.48 -8.90 -56.92
CA GLU A 342 -28.27 -8.66 -58.35
C GLU A 342 -26.87 -9.14 -58.79
N ALA A 343 -25.84 -8.98 -57.93
CA ALA A 343 -24.50 -9.49 -58.17
C ALA A 343 -24.37 -11.02 -58.05
N MET A 344 -25.17 -11.66 -57.18
CA MET A 344 -25.24 -13.14 -57.07
C MET A 344 -25.95 -13.78 -58.26
N GLU A 345 -26.86 -13.04 -58.92
CA GLU A 345 -27.59 -13.51 -60.12
C GLU A 345 -26.78 -13.33 -61.41
N LEU A 346 -25.71 -12.51 -61.40
CA LEU A 346 -24.81 -12.36 -62.55
C LEU A 346 -23.91 -13.59 -62.68
N GLU A 347 -24.26 -14.46 -63.64
CA GLU A 347 -23.57 -15.71 -64.01
C GLU A 347 -22.07 -15.52 -64.35
N ALA A 348 -21.64 -14.27 -64.63
CA ALA A 348 -20.28 -13.90 -64.96
C ALA A 348 -19.33 -13.65 -63.76
N VAL A 349 -19.84 -13.60 -62.51
CA VAL A 349 -19.02 -13.37 -61.30
C VAL A 349 -18.75 -14.68 -60.55
N GLY A 350 -18.63 -15.78 -61.29
CA GLY A 350 -17.99 -17.00 -60.80
C GLY A 350 -16.48 -16.80 -60.63
N LEU A 351 -16.07 -15.95 -59.69
CA LEU A 351 -14.71 -15.97 -59.16
C LEU A 351 -14.56 -17.31 -58.44
N GLU A 352 -13.90 -18.26 -59.11
CA GLU A 352 -13.70 -19.63 -58.63
C GLU A 352 -13.23 -19.64 -57.15
N GLY A 353 -14.10 -20.09 -56.25
CA GLY A 353 -13.77 -20.39 -54.85
C GLY A 353 -14.31 -19.46 -53.75
N VAL A 354 -15.01 -18.36 -54.07
CA VAL A 354 -15.58 -17.46 -53.03
C VAL A 354 -17.11 -17.47 -53.05
N PHE A 355 -17.72 -18.16 -52.09
CA PHE A 355 -19.17 -18.16 -51.89
C PHE A 355 -19.61 -16.85 -51.23
N LEU A 356 -20.26 -15.96 -51.99
CA LEU A 356 -20.89 -14.76 -51.46
C LEU A 356 -22.18 -15.15 -50.72
N LYS A 357 -22.25 -14.83 -49.43
CA LYS A 357 -23.43 -15.03 -48.57
C LYS A 357 -23.93 -13.65 -48.11
N SER A 358 -25.24 -13.44 -48.14
CA SER A 358 -25.86 -12.25 -47.54
C SER A 358 -25.57 -12.19 -46.04
N ARG A 359 -25.35 -11.00 -45.51
CA ARG A 359 -25.03 -10.82 -44.09
C ARG A 359 -26.21 -11.19 -43.22
N THR A 360 -25.95 -11.77 -42.06
CA THR A 360 -27.00 -12.04 -41.06
C THR A 360 -27.22 -10.82 -40.15
N ARG A 361 -28.39 -10.73 -39.50
CA ARG A 361 -28.67 -9.68 -38.50
C ARG A 361 -27.63 -9.68 -37.36
N GLU A 362 -27.14 -10.85 -36.99
CA GLU A 362 -26.11 -11.03 -35.96
C GLU A 362 -24.78 -10.47 -36.44
N GLU A 363 -24.33 -10.83 -37.66
CA GLU A 363 -23.11 -10.29 -38.27
C GLU A 363 -23.13 -8.76 -38.39
N VAL A 364 -24.26 -8.17 -38.80
CA VAL A 364 -24.40 -6.70 -38.89
C VAL A 364 -24.35 -6.05 -37.50
N ARG A 365 -24.98 -6.66 -36.50
CA ARG A 365 -24.94 -6.18 -35.12
C ARG A 365 -23.52 -6.27 -34.55
N GLU A 366 -22.84 -7.40 -34.74
CA GLU A 366 -21.47 -7.61 -34.27
C GLU A 366 -20.49 -6.66 -34.94
N ALA A 367 -20.59 -6.47 -36.26
CA ALA A 367 -19.77 -5.50 -36.98
C ALA A 367 -19.96 -4.08 -36.44
N ALA A 368 -21.21 -3.65 -36.24
CA ALA A 368 -21.52 -2.33 -35.68
C ALA A 368 -21.01 -2.17 -34.23
N ILE A 369 -21.07 -3.22 -33.43
CA ILE A 369 -20.50 -3.24 -32.08
C ILE A 369 -18.97 -3.09 -32.13
N ILE A 370 -18.29 -3.80 -33.03
CA ILE A 370 -16.83 -3.71 -33.20
C ILE A 370 -16.44 -2.29 -33.65
N GLU A 371 -17.17 -1.71 -34.60
CA GLU A 371 -16.93 -0.32 -35.04
C GLU A 371 -17.15 0.69 -33.90
N PHE A 372 -18.19 0.50 -33.10
CA PHE A 372 -18.44 1.32 -31.91
C PHE A 372 -17.28 1.19 -30.90
N ASP A 373 -16.82 -0.03 -30.62
CA ASP A 373 -15.72 -0.26 -29.68
C ASP A 373 -14.42 0.39 -30.18
N VAL A 374 -14.10 0.27 -31.47
CA VAL A 374 -12.91 0.91 -32.09
C VAL A 374 -13.01 2.44 -32.03
N ASN A 375 -14.16 3.02 -32.33
CA ASN A 375 -14.40 4.46 -32.25
C ASN A 375 -14.33 4.96 -30.81
N ASN A 376 -14.89 4.23 -29.85
CA ASN A 376 -14.83 4.60 -28.45
C ASN A 376 -13.38 4.52 -27.92
N GLU A 377 -12.61 3.52 -28.35
CA GLU A 377 -11.19 3.42 -28.03
C GLU A 377 -10.35 4.57 -28.61
N SER A 378 -10.61 4.98 -29.85
CA SER A 378 -9.91 6.10 -30.48
C SER A 378 -10.23 7.42 -29.76
N MET A 379 -11.50 7.67 -29.45
CA MET A 379 -11.95 8.83 -28.65
C MET A 379 -11.33 8.82 -27.25
N ARG A 380 -11.25 7.66 -26.58
CA ARG A 380 -10.56 7.51 -25.29
C ARG A 380 -9.07 7.84 -25.39
N LYS A 381 -8.40 7.41 -26.46
CA LYS A 381 -6.98 7.73 -26.69
C LYS A 381 -6.81 9.24 -26.88
N GLU A 382 -7.66 9.87 -27.68
CA GLU A 382 -7.63 11.32 -27.92
C GLU A 382 -7.86 12.14 -26.65
N VAL A 383 -8.90 11.80 -25.87
CA VAL A 383 -9.20 12.42 -24.57
C VAL A 383 -8.00 12.27 -23.62
N ASN A 384 -7.42 11.07 -23.54
CA ASN A 384 -6.27 10.81 -22.69
C ASN A 384 -5.02 11.58 -23.14
N THR A 385 -4.77 11.71 -24.44
CA THR A 385 -3.67 12.51 -24.96
C THR A 385 -3.87 13.99 -24.67
N ALA A 386 -5.07 14.53 -24.88
CA ALA A 386 -5.39 15.92 -24.61
C ALA A 386 -5.28 16.27 -23.10
N VAL A 387 -5.81 15.41 -22.22
CA VAL A 387 -5.69 15.59 -20.75
C VAL A 387 -4.23 15.48 -20.28
N ARG A 388 -3.44 14.60 -20.91
CA ARG A 388 -2.00 14.47 -20.63
C ARG A 388 -1.25 15.73 -21.06
N GLU A 389 -1.59 16.28 -22.23
CA GLU A 389 -1.11 17.58 -22.72
C GLU A 389 -1.59 18.76 -21.86
N GLY A 390 -2.63 18.55 -21.05
CA GLY A 390 -3.17 19.55 -20.14
C GLY A 390 -4.18 20.49 -20.79
N LYS A 391 -4.78 20.06 -21.90
CA LYS A 391 -5.91 20.72 -22.57
C LYS A 391 -7.21 20.48 -21.79
N LEU A 392 -8.15 21.38 -21.96
CA LEU A 392 -9.50 21.34 -21.41
C LEU A 392 -10.49 21.28 -22.58
N TRP A 393 -11.55 20.48 -22.45
CA TRP A 393 -12.60 20.42 -23.45
C TRP A 393 -13.54 21.61 -23.27
N ASP A 394 -13.68 22.43 -24.31
CA ASP A 394 -14.64 23.53 -24.35
C ASP A 394 -15.93 23.04 -25.02
N TYR A 395 -17.04 23.06 -24.27
CA TYR A 395 -18.33 22.59 -24.75
C TYR A 395 -18.96 23.52 -25.79
N GLU A 396 -18.68 24.82 -25.74
CA GLU A 396 -19.25 25.78 -26.68
C GLU A 396 -18.61 25.65 -28.07
N LEU A 397 -17.29 25.48 -28.08
CA LEU A 397 -16.50 25.36 -29.30
C LEU A 397 -16.31 23.91 -29.76
N SER A 398 -16.73 22.94 -28.95
CA SER A 398 -16.53 21.49 -29.18
C SER A 398 -15.09 21.14 -29.57
N GLN A 399 -14.12 21.75 -28.89
CA GLN A 399 -12.70 21.57 -29.18
C GLN A 399 -11.85 21.57 -27.90
N TRP A 400 -10.65 21.00 -28.01
CA TRP A 400 -9.65 21.03 -26.95
C TRP A 400 -8.90 22.36 -26.93
N VAL A 401 -9.07 23.13 -25.86
CA VAL A 401 -8.39 24.41 -25.63
C VAL A 401 -7.25 24.23 -24.63
N ASP A 402 -6.14 24.94 -24.85
CA ASP A 402 -4.99 24.87 -23.95
C ASP A 402 -5.33 25.45 -22.56
N GLY A 403 -5.17 24.62 -21.53
CA GLY A 403 -5.37 25.02 -20.14
C GLY A 403 -4.08 25.52 -19.48
N PRO A 404 -4.16 25.97 -18.22
CA PRO A 404 -2.99 26.45 -17.45
C PRO A 404 -1.93 25.36 -17.23
N LYS A 405 -2.30 24.08 -17.33
CA LYS A 405 -1.37 22.95 -17.30
C LYS A 405 -0.61 22.80 -18.62
N ALA A 406 -1.28 22.99 -19.76
CA ALA A 406 -0.66 22.96 -21.08
C ALA A 406 0.42 24.05 -21.19
N GLU A 407 0.13 25.28 -20.78
CA GLU A 407 1.11 26.37 -20.74
C GLU A 407 2.36 26.03 -19.89
N LYS A 408 2.18 25.36 -18.75
CA LYS A 408 3.30 24.93 -17.90
C LYS A 408 4.14 23.86 -18.58
N ILE A 409 3.50 22.92 -19.28
CA ILE A 409 4.17 21.87 -20.04
C ILE A 409 4.96 22.50 -21.20
N GLU A 410 4.38 23.45 -21.91
CA GLU A 410 5.03 24.20 -22.99
C GLU A 410 6.23 25.00 -22.47
N LYS A 411 6.07 25.77 -21.39
CA LYS A 411 7.18 26.48 -20.72
C LYS A 411 8.31 25.53 -20.33
N LYS A 412 7.98 24.31 -19.89
CA LYS A 412 8.97 23.28 -19.56
C LYS A 412 9.66 22.73 -20.80
N ARG A 413 8.93 22.48 -21.91
CA ARG A 413 9.50 22.08 -23.20
C ARG A 413 10.48 23.13 -23.72
N LEU A 414 10.05 24.39 -23.80
CA LEU A 414 10.91 25.52 -24.20
C LEU A 414 12.18 25.64 -23.33
N ARG A 415 12.06 25.39 -22.02
CA ARG A 415 13.24 25.39 -21.12
C ARG A 415 14.19 24.23 -21.42
N ASN A 416 13.68 23.06 -21.75
CA ASN A 416 14.49 21.90 -22.12
C ASN A 416 15.16 22.11 -23.48
N ASP A 417 14.42 22.59 -24.48
CA ASP A 417 14.97 22.89 -25.81
C ASP A 417 16.09 23.94 -25.73
N ARG A 418 15.93 24.97 -24.89
CA ARG A 418 17.00 25.94 -24.61
C ARG A 418 18.24 25.30 -23.97
N LYS A 419 18.07 24.29 -23.12
CA LYS A 419 19.21 23.57 -22.53
C LYS A 419 19.88 22.69 -23.57
N GLU A 420 19.11 22.01 -24.41
CA GLU A 420 19.62 21.16 -25.48
C GLU A 420 20.39 21.97 -26.51
N ARG A 421 19.86 23.13 -26.95
CA ARG A 421 20.60 24.08 -27.80
C ARG A 421 21.93 24.52 -27.16
N LYS A 422 21.92 24.88 -25.88
CA LYS A 422 23.16 25.23 -25.16
C LYS A 422 24.15 24.06 -25.04
N ILE A 423 23.68 22.82 -24.99
CA ILE A 423 24.54 21.64 -24.99
C ILE A 423 25.13 21.43 -26.38
N LEU A 424 24.33 21.58 -27.44
CA LEU A 424 24.80 21.50 -28.82
C LEU A 424 25.82 22.60 -29.14
N GLU A 425 25.54 23.86 -28.78
CA GLU A 425 26.50 24.97 -28.92
C GLU A 425 27.80 24.70 -28.14
N LYS A 426 27.72 24.13 -26.94
CA LYS A 426 28.92 23.73 -26.19
C LYS A 426 29.69 22.63 -26.88
N LEU A 427 29.01 21.63 -27.44
CA LEU A 427 29.64 20.54 -28.20
C LEU A 427 30.27 21.07 -29.48
N GLU A 428 29.64 22.03 -30.14
CA GLU A 428 30.18 22.69 -31.33
C GLU A 428 31.41 23.53 -30.99
N ASN A 429 31.36 24.35 -29.93
CA ASN A 429 32.51 25.12 -29.45
C ASN A 429 33.66 24.24 -28.91
N LEU A 430 33.39 22.99 -28.54
CA LEU A 430 34.41 22.02 -28.16
C LEU A 430 35.07 21.35 -29.37
N ARG A 431 34.52 21.50 -30.58
CA ARG A 431 35.23 21.12 -31.80
C ARG A 431 36.37 22.11 -31.99
N LEU A 432 37.60 21.63 -31.81
CA LEU A 432 38.80 22.43 -32.01
C LEU A 432 38.87 22.84 -33.49
N GLU A 433 38.79 24.12 -33.78
CA GLU A 433 39.17 24.65 -35.09
C GLU A 433 40.69 24.44 -35.25
N GLU A 434 41.13 23.95 -36.42
CA GLU A 434 42.55 23.74 -36.71
C GLU A 434 43.31 25.07 -36.71
N GLY A 435 43.85 25.46 -35.56
CA GLY A 435 44.78 26.58 -35.47
C GLY A 435 46.06 26.26 -36.24
N LYS A 436 46.63 27.27 -36.91
CA LYS A 436 47.78 27.18 -37.83
C LYS A 436 49.04 26.46 -37.28
N ASN A 437 49.12 26.21 -35.97
CA ASN A 437 50.23 25.54 -35.29
C ASN A 437 49.80 24.38 -34.35
N MET A 438 48.58 23.85 -34.46
CA MET A 438 48.17 22.68 -33.67
C MET A 438 48.25 21.39 -34.51
N ALA A 439 49.16 20.48 -34.14
CA ALA A 439 49.24 19.15 -34.74
C ALA A 439 48.17 18.23 -34.15
N VAL A 440 46.99 18.17 -34.78
CA VAL A 440 45.96 17.19 -34.43
C VAL A 440 46.39 15.82 -34.97
N PRO A 441 46.45 14.76 -34.12
CA PRO A 441 46.77 13.41 -34.55
C PRO A 441 45.84 12.94 -35.67
N PRO A 442 46.36 12.24 -36.71
CA PRO A 442 45.60 11.92 -37.92
C PRO A 442 44.37 11.05 -37.68
N GLU A 443 44.32 10.29 -36.59
CA GLU A 443 43.17 9.43 -36.22
C GLU A 443 41.93 10.22 -35.74
N LEU A 444 42.09 11.50 -35.39
CA LEU A 444 41.01 12.37 -34.87
C LEU A 444 40.59 13.47 -35.86
N ARG A 445 41.17 13.51 -37.07
CA ARG A 445 40.69 14.36 -38.15
C ARG A 445 39.42 13.72 -38.70
N ALA A 446 38.26 14.27 -38.33
CA ALA A 446 36.98 13.75 -38.78
C ALA A 446 36.89 13.75 -40.31
N ALA A 447 36.34 12.67 -40.87
CA ALA A 447 35.87 12.60 -42.25
C ALA A 447 34.65 13.51 -42.46
#